data_AF-A0A518H2C3-F1
#
_entry.id   AF-A0A518H2C3-F1
#
_cell.length_a   1.000
_cell.length_b   1.000
_cell.length_c   1.000
_cell.angle_alpha   90.00
_cell.angle_beta   90.00
_cell.angle_gamma   90.00
#
_symmetry.space_group_name_H-M   'P 1'
#
loop_
_entity.id
_entity.type
_entity.pdbx_description
1 polymer ?
#
loop_
_entity_poly.entity_id
_entity_poly.type
_entity_poly.pdbx_seq_one_letter_code
_entity_poly.pdbx_strand_id
1 'polypeptide(L)'
;MTEKTFPTFIFEAKNLREQLKVITPFMSDDETRYYLNGVYFKYDGKQLKAVATNGHILYEAVMKCAIEHGEAFAAICPRQAIAALCSMLKECAFGRVTMTVEEAKPYRLTFDNTALSGTSCT
;
A
#
# COMPACT_ATOMS: atom_id res chain seq x y z
N MET A 1 -25.98 15.68 0.72
CA MET A 1 -25.09 14.65 1.28
C MET A 1 -24.08 14.33 0.21
N THR A 2 -22.85 14.83 0.34
CA THR A 2 -21.81 14.65 -0.67
C THR A 2 -21.26 13.23 -0.54
N GLU A 3 -21.34 12.42 -1.59
CA GLU A 3 -20.69 11.11 -1.60
C GLU A 3 -19.18 11.31 -1.42
N LYS A 4 -18.61 10.69 -0.38
CA LYS A 4 -17.18 10.79 -0.11
C LYS A 4 -16.46 9.81 -1.04
N THR A 5 -15.83 10.33 -2.08
CA THR A 5 -15.03 9.52 -3.01
C THR A 5 -13.65 9.26 -2.41
N PHE A 6 -13.30 7.98 -2.28
CA PHE A 6 -11.99 7.57 -1.77
C PHE A 6 -11.01 7.31 -2.92
N PRO A 7 -9.71 7.60 -2.76
CA PRO A 7 -8.70 7.16 -3.72
C PRO A 7 -8.77 5.66 -3.98
N THR A 8 -8.93 5.28 -5.24
CA THR A 8 -9.14 3.88 -5.67
C THR A 8 -8.16 3.51 -6.78
N PHE A 9 -7.46 2.39 -6.58
CA PHE A 9 -6.43 1.87 -7.48
C PHE A 9 -6.70 0.42 -7.80
N ILE A 10 -6.66 0.06 -9.07
CA ILE A 10 -6.92 -1.30 -9.55
C ILE A 10 -5.62 -1.91 -10.07
N PHE A 11 -5.23 -3.02 -9.49
CA PHE A 11 -4.02 -3.76 -9.83
C PHE A 11 -4.36 -5.08 -10.51
N GLU A 12 -3.48 -5.53 -11.40
CA GLU A 12 -3.40 -6.96 -11.68
C GLU A 12 -2.75 -7.67 -10.48
N ALA A 13 -3.38 -8.72 -9.95
CA ALA A 13 -2.91 -9.43 -8.75
C ALA A 13 -1.45 -9.87 -8.88
N LYS A 14 -1.06 -10.38 -10.06
CA LYS A 14 0.30 -10.80 -10.37
C LYS A 14 1.31 -9.64 -10.28
N ASN A 15 1.00 -8.50 -10.88
CA ASN A 15 1.89 -7.33 -10.87
C ASN A 15 2.05 -6.80 -9.44
N LEU A 16 0.95 -6.66 -8.69
CA LEU A 16 1.01 -6.23 -7.30
C LEU A 16 1.87 -7.18 -6.46
N ARG A 17 1.69 -8.49 -6.61
CA ARG A 17 2.49 -9.51 -5.92
C ARG A 17 3.98 -9.39 -6.23
N GLU A 18 4.34 -9.24 -7.50
CA GLU A 18 5.73 -9.13 -7.93
C GLU A 18 6.37 -7.86 -7.40
N GLN A 19 5.68 -6.71 -7.48
CA GLN A 19 6.18 -5.45 -6.92
C GLN A 19 6.32 -5.51 -5.39
N LEU A 20 5.35 -6.10 -4.69
CA LEU A 20 5.42 -6.28 -3.24
C LEU A 20 6.55 -7.23 -2.82
N LYS A 21 6.77 -8.31 -3.58
CA LYS A 21 7.87 -9.25 -3.32
C LYS A 21 9.24 -8.56 -3.38
N VAL A 22 9.42 -7.60 -4.30
CA VAL A 22 10.67 -6.86 -4.44
C VAL A 22 10.86 -5.84 -3.31
N ILE A 23 9.80 -5.12 -2.89
CA ILE A 23 9.92 -4.06 -1.89
C ILE A 23 10.01 -4.57 -0.43
N THR A 24 9.39 -5.72 -0.13
CA THR A 24 9.26 -6.26 1.24
C THR A 24 10.60 -6.40 1.99
N PRO A 25 11.71 -6.87 1.38
CA PRO A 25 13.00 -6.99 2.06
C PRO A 25 13.63 -5.66 2.50
N PHE A 26 13.15 -4.54 1.95
CA PHE A 26 13.62 -3.20 2.31
C PHE A 26 12.84 -2.58 3.48
N MET A 27 11.83 -3.25 4.05
CA MET A 27 11.19 -2.76 5.27
C MET A 27 12.08 -3.01 6.49
N SER A 28 12.08 -2.07 7.44
CA SER A 28 12.76 -2.29 8.71
C SER A 28 12.04 -3.36 9.56
N ASP A 29 12.80 -3.96 10.47
CA ASP A 29 12.35 -4.80 11.58
C ASP A 29 12.68 -4.16 12.95
N ASP A 30 13.16 -2.91 12.95
CA ASP A 30 13.51 -2.17 14.16
C ASP A 30 12.25 -1.65 14.86
N GLU A 31 11.91 -2.24 16.00
CA GLU A 31 10.75 -1.88 16.81
C GLU A 31 10.83 -0.46 17.40
N THR A 32 12.02 0.17 17.42
CA THR A 32 12.19 1.56 17.89
C THR A 32 11.81 2.60 16.84
N ARG A 33 11.80 2.21 15.55
CA ARG A 33 11.52 3.08 14.41
C ARG A 33 10.29 2.60 13.65
N TYR A 34 9.14 2.63 14.33
CA TYR A 34 7.87 2.10 13.81
C TYR A 34 7.42 2.70 12.46
N TYR A 35 7.83 3.92 12.12
CA TYR A 35 7.56 4.54 10.82
C TYR A 35 8.39 3.95 9.66
N LEU A 36 9.36 3.07 9.94
CA LEU A 36 10.08 2.29 8.93
C LEU A 36 9.53 0.85 8.78
N ASN A 37 8.59 0.46 9.65
CA ASN A 37 8.08 -0.91 9.75
C ASN A 37 6.89 -1.13 8.82
N GLY A 38 7.07 -0.84 7.53
CA GLY A 38 6.02 -0.96 6.55
C GLY A 38 6.40 -0.47 5.16
N VAL A 39 5.41 -0.46 4.28
CA VAL A 39 5.51 0.14 2.95
C VAL A 39 4.78 1.47 2.98
N TYR A 40 5.48 2.54 2.64
CA TYR A 40 4.91 3.86 2.45
C TYR A 40 4.30 3.98 1.04
N PHE A 41 2.98 4.08 0.98
CA PHE A 41 2.24 4.38 -0.24
C PHE A 41 2.02 5.88 -0.35
N LYS A 42 2.41 6.45 -1.49
CA LYS A 42 2.21 7.86 -1.81
C LYS A 42 1.58 7.99 -3.18
N TYR A 43 0.48 8.71 -3.26
CA TYR A 43 -0.12 9.14 -4.51
C TYR A 43 -0.01 10.65 -4.62
N ASP A 44 0.55 11.15 -5.72
CA ASP A 44 0.79 12.57 -5.97
C ASP A 44 -0.25 13.22 -6.90
N GLY A 45 -1.35 12.52 -7.19
CA GLY A 45 -2.35 12.95 -8.18
C GLY A 45 -2.04 12.50 -9.61
N LYS A 46 -0.89 11.86 -9.85
CA LYS A 46 -0.51 11.31 -11.16
C LYS A 46 -0.10 9.84 -11.08
N GLN A 47 0.68 9.48 -10.07
CA GLN A 47 1.24 8.14 -9.94
C GLN A 47 1.25 7.66 -8.49
N LEU A 48 0.93 6.38 -8.31
CA LEU A 48 1.08 5.72 -7.02
C LEU A 48 2.51 5.18 -6.89
N LYS A 49 3.19 5.53 -5.81
CA LYS A 49 4.51 5.05 -5.44
C LYS A 49 4.44 4.21 -4.18
N ALA A 50 5.30 3.20 -4.12
CA ALA A 50 5.58 2.44 -2.92
C ALA A 50 7.04 2.62 -2.54
N VAL A 51 7.29 2.91 -1.27
CA VAL A 51 8.63 3.14 -0.71
C VAL A 51 8.82 2.29 0.54
N ALA A 52 9.99 1.67 0.68
CA ALA A 52 10.40 1.02 1.92
C ALA A 52 11.88 1.31 2.17
N THR A 53 12.25 1.41 3.45
CA THR A 53 13.64 1.54 3.86
C THR A 53 13.91 0.81 5.17
N ASN A 54 15.07 0.19 5.26
CA ASN A 54 15.55 -0.50 6.46
C ASN A 54 16.56 0.36 7.23
N GLY A 55 16.66 1.66 6.91
CA GLY A 55 17.61 2.59 7.50
C GLY A 55 19.00 2.57 6.84
N HIS A 56 19.30 1.58 6.00
CA HIS A 56 20.57 1.50 5.25
C HIS A 56 20.36 1.71 3.75
N ILE A 57 19.27 1.15 3.21
CA ILE A 57 18.92 1.22 1.80
C ILE A 57 17.48 1.71 1.70
N LEU A 58 17.20 2.53 0.69
CA LEU A 58 15.87 2.96 0.32
C LEU A 58 15.52 2.38 -1.04
N TYR A 59 14.35 1.75 -1.12
CA TYR A 59 13.76 1.27 -2.36
C TYR A 59 12.49 2.06 -2.64
N GLU A 60 12.39 2.62 -3.85
CA GLU A 60 11.20 3.29 -4.37
C GLU A 60 10.80 2.66 -5.71
N ALA A 61 9.50 2.40 -5.89
CA ALA A 61 8.96 1.97 -7.16
C ALA A 61 7.63 2.66 -7.48
N VAL A 62 7.42 2.92 -8.78
CA VAL A 62 6.11 3.31 -9.30
C VAL A 62 5.26 2.07 -9.46
N MET A 63 4.06 2.10 -8.89
CA MET A 63 3.14 0.98 -8.89
C MET A 63 2.40 0.86 -10.22
N LYS A 64 2.29 -0.37 -10.74
CA LYS A 64 1.55 -0.65 -11.98
C LYS A 64 0.08 -0.88 -11.65
N CYS A 65 -0.72 0.17 -11.68
CA CYS A 65 -2.16 0.13 -11.47
C CYS A 65 -2.90 1.06 -12.42
N ALA A 66 -4.19 0.78 -12.61
CA ALA A 66 -5.13 1.78 -13.10
C ALA A 66 -5.58 2.65 -11.92
N ILE A 67 -5.74 3.94 -12.17
CA ILE A 67 -6.22 4.92 -11.20
C ILE A 67 -7.64 5.27 -11.63
N GLU A 68 -8.63 5.02 -10.79
CA GLU A 68 -10.01 5.44 -11.09
C GLU A 68 -10.20 6.89 -10.68
N HIS A 69 -10.11 7.17 -9.38
CA HIS A 69 -10.25 8.50 -8.78
C HIS A 69 -9.35 8.61 -7.56
N GLY A 70 -8.96 9.82 -7.16
CA GLY A 70 -8.27 10.02 -5.90
C GLY A 70 -7.60 11.38 -5.76
N GLU A 71 -7.59 11.88 -4.54
CA GLU A 71 -6.75 13.00 -4.11
C GLU A 71 -5.38 12.48 -3.64
N ALA A 72 -4.39 13.37 -3.59
CA ALA A 72 -3.06 13.01 -3.12
C ALA A 72 -3.11 12.49 -1.68
N PHE A 73 -2.44 11.37 -1.41
CA PHE A 73 -2.35 10.81 -0.07
C PHE A 73 -0.96 10.24 0.20
N ALA A 74 -0.69 10.04 1.48
CA ALA A 74 0.55 9.49 2.00
C ALA A 74 0.23 8.64 3.24
N ALA A 75 0.46 7.33 3.16
CA ALA A 75 0.14 6.43 4.26
C ALA A 75 1.15 5.28 4.34
N ILE A 76 1.45 4.83 5.56
CA ILE A 76 2.24 3.62 5.78
C ILE A 76 1.29 2.44 5.98
N CYS A 77 1.45 1.40 5.16
CA CYS A 77 0.87 0.10 5.40
C CYS A 77 1.83 -0.72 6.27
N PRO A 78 1.42 -1.15 7.48
CA PRO A 78 2.30 -1.87 8.40
C PRO A 78 2.85 -3.17 7.83
N ARG A 79 4.05 -3.58 8.26
CA ARG A 79 4.73 -4.80 7.81
C ARG A 79 3.84 -6.05 7.90
N GLN A 80 3.09 -6.22 8.99
CA GLN A 80 2.18 -7.36 9.16
C GLN A 80 1.04 -7.34 8.14
N ALA A 81 0.49 -6.15 7.84
CA ALA A 81 -0.55 -5.97 6.84
C ALA A 81 -0.01 -6.29 5.42
N ILE A 82 1.22 -5.85 5.11
CA ILE A 82 1.92 -6.22 3.87
C ILE A 82 2.15 -7.73 3.77
N ALA A 83 2.54 -8.38 4.87
CA ALA A 83 2.74 -9.83 4.89
C ALA A 83 1.43 -10.59 4.62
N ALA A 84 0.32 -10.17 5.24
CA ALA A 84 -1.01 -10.73 4.99
C ALA A 84 -1.44 -10.54 3.53
N LEU A 85 -1.28 -9.34 2.98
CA LEU A 85 -1.56 -9.04 1.57
C LEU A 85 -0.73 -9.93 0.63
N CYS A 86 0.57 -10.05 0.87
CA CYS A 86 1.44 -10.95 0.12
C CYS A 86 1.00 -12.41 0.20
N SER A 87 0.47 -12.86 1.34
CA SER A 87 -0.08 -14.22 1.50
C SER A 87 -1.34 -14.40 0.65
N MET A 88 -2.29 -13.47 0.73
CA MET A 88 -3.53 -13.49 -0.05
C MET A 88 -3.25 -13.51 -1.57
N LEU A 89 -2.29 -12.71 -2.02
CA LEU A 89 -1.87 -12.66 -3.43
C LEU A 89 -1.16 -13.94 -3.93
N LYS A 90 -0.64 -14.79 -3.04
CA LYS A 90 -0.09 -16.09 -3.44
C LYS A 90 -1.20 -17.06 -3.83
N GLU A 91 -2.33 -17.00 -3.13
CA GLU A 91 -3.50 -17.85 -3.37
C GLU A 91 -4.28 -17.38 -4.61
N CYS A 92 -4.32 -16.07 -4.86
CA CYS A 92 -4.92 -15.48 -6.05
C CYS A 92 -3.91 -15.34 -7.21
N ALA A 93 -3.72 -16.41 -7.99
CA ALA A 93 -2.78 -16.41 -9.12
C ALA A 93 -3.20 -15.47 -10.28
N PHE A 94 -4.50 -15.21 -10.44
CA PHE A 94 -5.07 -14.38 -11.49
C PHE A 94 -6.21 -13.51 -10.92
N GLY A 95 -6.41 -12.32 -11.49
CA GLY A 95 -7.49 -11.43 -11.12
C GLY A 95 -7.05 -9.97 -10.96
N ARG A 96 -8.01 -9.13 -10.56
CA ARG A 96 -7.78 -7.75 -10.19
C ARG A 96 -7.89 -7.60 -8.68
N VAL A 97 -7.10 -6.69 -8.13
CA VAL A 97 -7.17 -6.30 -6.72
C VAL A 97 -7.41 -4.81 -6.65
N THR A 98 -8.44 -4.42 -5.91
CA THR A 98 -8.82 -3.01 -5.74
C THR A 98 -8.32 -2.52 -4.40
N MET A 99 -7.47 -1.49 -4.40
CA MET A 99 -7.05 -0.78 -3.19
C MET A 99 -7.87 0.51 -3.05
N THR A 100 -8.54 0.67 -1.92
CA THR A 100 -9.27 1.89 -1.56
C THR A 100 -8.64 2.52 -0.32
N VAL A 101 -8.47 3.85 -0.33
CA VAL A 101 -7.86 4.59 0.77
C VAL A 101 -8.90 5.46 1.46
N GLU A 102 -9.37 5.05 2.62
CA GLU A 102 -10.30 5.86 3.40
C GLU A 102 -9.53 6.81 4.32
N GLU A 103 -9.85 8.10 4.25
CA GLU A 103 -9.44 9.11 5.23
C GLU A 103 -10.22 8.93 6.55
N ALA A 104 -9.91 7.84 7.25
CA ALA A 104 -10.05 7.74 8.68
C ALA A 104 -8.64 7.98 9.28
N LYS A 105 -8.54 8.43 10.54
CA LYS A 105 -7.26 8.38 11.26
C LYS A 105 -7.35 7.21 12.25
N PRO A 106 -6.52 6.16 12.12
CA PRO A 106 -5.53 5.88 11.06
C PRO A 106 -6.16 5.57 9.69
N TYR A 107 -5.42 5.79 8.58
CA TYR A 107 -5.88 5.52 7.22
C TYR A 107 -6.33 4.07 7.09
N ARG A 108 -7.43 3.85 6.38
CA ARG A 108 -7.90 2.49 6.07
C ARG A 108 -7.56 2.15 4.63
N LEU A 109 -6.74 1.12 4.45
CA LEU A 109 -6.38 0.56 3.15
C LEU A 109 -7.16 -0.74 2.95
N THR A 110 -8.18 -0.70 2.12
CA THR A 110 -9.00 -1.89 1.83
C THR A 110 -8.56 -2.51 0.53
N PHE A 111 -8.26 -3.81 0.54
CA PHE A 111 -7.95 -4.62 -0.64
C PHE A 111 -9.10 -5.61 -0.89
N ASP A 112 -9.89 -5.38 -1.92
CA ASP A 112 -11.13 -6.11 -2.25
C ASP A 112 -12.11 -6.21 -1.05
N ASN A 113 -12.07 -7.31 -0.29
CA ASN A 113 -12.89 -7.52 0.92
C ASN A 113 -12.08 -7.54 2.23
N THR A 114 -10.76 -7.33 2.16
CA THR A 114 -9.86 -7.36 3.30
C THR A 114 -9.41 -5.94 3.64
N ALA A 115 -9.91 -5.41 4.76
CA ALA A 115 -9.50 -4.11 5.27
C ALA A 115 -8.21 -4.23 6.10
N LEU A 116 -7.18 -3.49 5.72
CA LEU A 116 -5.95 -3.30 6.48
C LEU A 116 -5.93 -1.85 6.99
N SER A 117 -5.47 -1.60 8.21
CA SER A 117 -5.36 -0.24 8.76
C SER A 117 -3.90 0.16 8.86
N GLY A 118 -3.59 1.41 8.53
CA GLY A 118 -2.23 1.95 8.50
C GLY A 118 -2.17 3.37 9.06
N THR A 119 -1.10 3.70 9.77
CA THR A 119 -1.00 4.97 10.50
C THR A 119 -0.62 6.12 9.57
N SER A 120 -1.19 7.31 9.79
CA SER A 120 -0.83 8.53 9.08
C SER A 120 0.56 9.01 9.52
N CYS A 121 1.46 9.25 8.57
CA CYS A 121 2.68 10.02 8.85
C CYS A 121 2.30 11.50 8.88
N THR A 122 2.40 12.12 10.05
CA THR A 122 2.33 13.58 10.19
C THR A 122 3.72 14.08 10.54
#